data_AF-A0A7R9VAC7-F1
#
_entry.id   AF-A0A7R9VAC7-F1
#
_cell.length_a   1.000
_cell.length_b   1.000
_cell.length_c   1.000
_cell.angle_alpha   90.00
_cell.angle_beta   90.00
_cell.angle_gamma   90.00
#
_symmetry.space_group_name_H-M   'P 1'
#
loop_
_entity.id
_entity.type
_entity.pdbx_description
1 polymer ?
#
loop_
_entity_poly.entity_id
_entity_poly.type
_entity_poly.pdbx_seq_one_letter_code
_entity_poly.pdbx_strand_id
1 'polypeptide(L)'
;MLSHWPPCLPTPSCQETGHFTVPTIEALAARCNYRCSNPDCRIPTTIPLRSPDRYANIGEAAHIKGRRAKSARYDPQQDSADRSTASNGIHLCCNCHKLVDTSGTDEFSVEMLLQWKKDAEGVVIQRFYKTHNNPSFDQN
;
A
#
# COMPACT_ATOMS: atom_id res chain seq x y z
N MET A 1 3.09 -1.18 48.94
CA MET A 1 3.98 -0.27 48.18
C MET A 1 3.86 -0.61 46.71
N LEU A 2 2.95 0.05 46.00
CA LEU A 2 2.70 -0.21 44.57
C LEU A 2 3.65 0.66 43.74
N SER A 3 4.64 0.01 43.13
CA SER A 3 5.54 0.60 42.15
C SER A 3 4.77 0.93 40.86
N HIS A 4 4.20 2.12 40.80
CA HIS A 4 3.64 2.67 39.57
C HIS A 4 4.79 3.23 38.74
N TRP A 5 5.14 2.54 37.65
CA TRP A 5 5.98 3.11 36.61
C TRP A 5 5.21 4.25 35.93
N PRO A 6 5.82 5.43 35.71
CA PRO A 6 5.16 6.49 34.97
C PRO A 6 4.98 6.06 33.50
N PRO A 7 3.84 6.35 32.86
CA PRO A 7 3.67 6.13 31.43
C PRO A 7 4.71 6.95 30.68
N CYS A 8 5.52 6.29 29.85
CA CYS A 8 6.50 6.96 28.99
C CYS A 8 5.80 8.01 28.14
N LEU A 9 6.10 9.29 28.39
CA LEU A 9 5.73 10.38 27.49
C LEU A 9 6.55 10.24 26.19
N PRO A 10 5.94 10.40 25.01
CA PRO A 10 6.65 10.28 23.75
C PRO A 10 7.65 11.45 23.59
N THR A 11 8.94 11.14 23.52
CA THR A 11 9.99 12.12 23.16
C THR A 11 10.09 12.27 21.63
N PRO A 12 10.56 13.41 21.10
CA PRO A 12 10.74 13.64 19.65
C PRO A 12 11.68 12.64 18.96
N SER A 13 12.50 11.91 19.72
CA SER A 13 13.39 10.84 19.26
C SER A 13 12.68 9.50 18.95
N CYS A 14 11.37 9.39 19.23
CA CYS A 14 10.57 8.20 18.98
C CYS A 14 9.64 8.35 17.78
N GLN A 15 10.03 9.13 16.77
CA GLN A 15 9.42 8.98 15.45
C GLN A 15 9.83 7.61 14.91
N GLU A 16 8.90 6.65 14.95
CA GLU A 16 9.11 5.32 14.41
C GLU A 16 9.45 5.42 12.91
N THR A 17 10.74 5.37 12.57
CA THR A 17 11.24 5.54 11.20
C THR A 17 10.72 4.44 10.29
N GLY A 18 10.35 4.77 9.05
CA GLY A 18 9.92 3.80 8.03
C GLY A 18 8.41 3.50 7.95
N HIS A 19 7.55 4.18 8.70
CA HIS A 19 6.11 4.16 8.44
C HIS A 19 5.74 5.07 7.27
N PHE A 20 4.77 4.65 6.46
CA PHE A 20 4.19 5.52 5.44
C PHE A 20 3.38 6.65 6.10
N THR A 21 3.57 7.87 5.62
CA THR A 21 2.71 8.99 6.00
C THR A 21 1.32 8.84 5.37
N VAL A 22 0.29 9.49 5.93
CA VAL A 22 -1.07 9.47 5.35
C VAL A 22 -1.06 9.89 3.87
N PRO A 23 -0.38 10.98 3.45
CA PRO A 23 -0.26 11.33 2.04
C PRO A 23 0.38 10.24 1.18
N THR A 24 1.37 9.51 1.71
CA THR A 24 2.00 8.40 0.99
C THR A 24 1.03 7.23 0.80
N ILE A 25 0.29 6.87 1.84
CA ILE A 25 -0.73 5.80 1.79
C ILE A 25 -1.81 6.17 0.76
N GLU A 26 -2.31 7.40 0.80
CA GLU A 26 -3.30 7.90 -0.16
C GLU A 26 -2.77 7.90 -1.59
N ALA A 27 -1.52 8.34 -1.81
CA ALA A 27 -0.91 8.32 -3.12
C ALA A 27 -0.79 6.87 -3.67
N LEU A 28 -0.38 5.91 -2.83
CA LEU A 28 -0.30 4.50 -3.23
C LEU A 28 -1.67 3.94 -3.64
N ALA A 29 -2.71 4.23 -2.85
CA ALA A 29 -4.07 3.80 -3.15
C ALA A 29 -4.62 4.48 -4.42
N ALA A 30 -4.46 5.79 -4.56
CA ALA A 30 -4.98 6.54 -5.70
C ALA A 30 -4.34 6.12 -7.04
N ARG A 31 -3.03 5.83 -7.06
CA ARG A 31 -2.30 5.41 -8.26
C ARG A 31 -2.80 4.10 -8.87
N CYS A 32 -3.39 3.23 -8.04
CA CYS A 32 -4.02 1.98 -8.48
C CYS A 32 -5.57 2.07 -8.44
N ASN A 33 -6.12 3.28 -8.38
CA ASN A 33 -7.55 3.56 -8.32
C ASN A 33 -8.27 2.77 -7.19
N TYR A 34 -7.65 2.74 -6.01
CA TYR A 34 -8.11 2.03 -4.83
C TYR A 34 -8.39 0.55 -5.09
N ARG A 35 -7.59 -0.12 -5.93
CA ARG A 35 -7.70 -1.56 -6.19
C ARG A 35 -6.45 -2.31 -5.74
N CYS A 36 -6.64 -3.55 -5.29
CA CYS A 36 -5.52 -4.40 -4.91
C CYS A 36 -4.53 -4.56 -6.08
N SER A 37 -3.25 -4.38 -5.80
CA SER A 37 -2.19 -4.47 -6.81
C SER A 37 -1.82 -5.91 -7.18
N ASN A 38 -2.23 -6.91 -6.38
CA ASN A 38 -2.07 -8.31 -6.73
C ASN A 38 -2.83 -8.61 -8.05
N PRO A 39 -2.13 -9.14 -9.08
CA PRO A 39 -2.70 -9.41 -10.40
C PRO A 39 -3.89 -10.36 -10.39
N ASP A 40 -3.94 -11.32 -9.46
CA ASP A 40 -5.01 -12.31 -9.37
C ASP A 40 -6.20 -11.82 -8.53
N CYS A 41 -6.01 -10.75 -7.75
CA CYS A 41 -7.03 -10.22 -6.85
C CYS A 41 -7.80 -9.05 -7.45
N ARG A 42 -7.13 -7.92 -7.73
CA ARG A 42 -7.68 -6.69 -8.36
C ARG A 42 -8.99 -6.11 -7.79
N ILE A 43 -9.44 -6.56 -6.63
CA ILE A 43 -10.70 -6.10 -6.01
C ILE A 43 -10.62 -4.62 -5.64
N PRO A 44 -11.74 -3.88 -5.68
CA PRO A 44 -11.83 -2.59 -5.00
C PRO A 44 -11.53 -2.75 -3.51
N THR A 45 -10.77 -1.81 -2.98
CA THR A 45 -10.42 -1.77 -1.55
C THR A 45 -11.30 -0.82 -0.77
N THR A 46 -12.09 0.01 -1.45
CA THR A 46 -13.10 0.87 -0.85
C THR A 46 -14.49 0.50 -1.36
N ILE A 47 -15.47 0.55 -0.46
CA ILE A 47 -16.88 0.34 -0.79
C ILE A 47 -17.76 1.35 -0.04
N PRO A 48 -18.85 1.83 -0.65
CA PRO A 48 -19.80 2.70 0.05
C PRO A 48 -20.52 1.93 1.15
N LEU A 49 -20.88 2.62 2.23
CA LEU A 49 -21.79 2.11 3.25
C LEU A 49 -23.16 2.80 3.10
N ARG A 50 -24.14 2.39 3.92
CA ARG A 50 -25.51 2.93 3.84
C ARG A 50 -25.57 4.45 4.05
N SER A 51 -24.73 4.98 4.93
CA SER A 51 -24.66 6.42 5.17
C SER A 51 -23.84 7.09 4.07
N PRO A 52 -24.30 8.23 3.52
CA PRO A 52 -23.68 8.88 2.36
C PRO A 52 -22.26 9.41 2.63
N ASP A 53 -21.92 9.66 3.89
CA ASP A 53 -20.62 10.15 4.37
C ASP A 53 -19.67 9.02 4.80
N ARG A 54 -20.08 7.75 4.66
CA ARG A 54 -19.34 6.60 5.19
C ARG A 54 -18.95 5.63 4.07
N TYR A 55 -17.74 5.10 4.20
CA TYR A 55 -17.23 4.04 3.37
C TYR A 55 -16.44 3.05 4.24
N ALA A 56 -16.32 1.82 3.77
CA ALA A 56 -15.36 0.86 4.32
C ALA A 56 -14.11 0.85 3.44
N ASN A 57 -12.95 0.72 4.08
CA ASN A 57 -11.66 0.59 3.41
C ASN A 57 -10.95 -0.65 3.95
N ILE A 58 -10.59 -1.57 3.06
CA ILE A 58 -9.80 -2.78 3.33
C ILE A 58 -8.43 -2.71 2.67
N GLY A 59 -8.03 -1.55 2.16
CA GLY A 59 -6.76 -1.32 1.48
C GLY A 59 -5.67 -0.86 2.44
N GLU A 60 -4.48 -1.43 2.29
CA GLU A 60 -3.31 -1.19 3.13
C GLU A 60 -2.07 -0.98 2.26
N ALA A 61 -1.17 -0.10 2.73
CA ALA A 61 0.12 0.13 2.10
C ALA A 61 1.15 -0.86 2.65
N ALA A 62 1.54 -1.84 1.83
CA ALA A 62 2.59 -2.80 2.14
C ALA A 62 3.96 -2.27 1.76
N HIS A 63 4.97 -2.63 2.56
CA HIS A 63 6.38 -2.42 2.21
C HIS A 63 6.83 -3.48 1.20
N ILE A 64 7.41 -3.03 0.08
CA ILE A 64 8.07 -3.91 -0.88
C ILE A 64 9.36 -4.44 -0.26
N LYS A 65 10.28 -3.58 0.17
CA LYS A 65 11.41 -3.96 1.02
C LYS A 65 11.04 -3.72 2.48
N GLY A 66 11.20 -4.75 3.29
CA GLY A 66 10.78 -4.77 4.69
C GLY A 66 11.36 -3.62 5.52
N ARG A 67 10.58 -3.14 6.49
CA ARG A 67 10.94 -2.01 7.35
C ARG A 67 12.03 -2.36 8.39
N ARG A 68 12.01 -3.59 8.92
CA ARG A 68 12.82 -4.01 10.09
C ARG A 68 13.74 -5.19 9.73
N ALA A 69 14.87 -5.35 10.43
CA ALA A 69 15.87 -6.38 10.12
C ALA A 69 15.35 -7.83 10.02
N LYS A 70 14.21 -8.15 10.66
CA LYS A 70 13.57 -9.47 10.63
C LYS A 70 12.33 -9.55 9.71
N SER A 71 11.99 -8.47 9.04
CA SER A 71 10.86 -8.46 8.09
C SER A 71 11.27 -9.04 6.75
N ALA A 72 10.29 -9.59 6.02
CA ALA A 72 10.49 -10.11 4.68
C ALA A 72 11.14 -9.05 3.77
N ARG A 73 12.08 -9.48 2.92
CA ARG A 73 12.80 -8.61 1.97
C ARG A 73 13.51 -7.41 2.61
N TYR A 74 13.91 -7.48 3.89
CA TYR A 74 14.70 -6.42 4.49
C TYR A 74 16.06 -6.31 3.82
N ASP A 75 16.38 -5.11 3.35
CA ASP A 75 17.67 -4.78 2.77
C ASP A 75 18.45 -3.88 3.74
N PRO A 76 19.58 -4.32 4.33
CA PRO A 76 20.37 -3.51 5.26
C PRO A 76 21.05 -2.31 4.59
N GLN A 77 21.20 -2.30 3.27
CA GLN A 77 21.82 -1.20 2.52
C GLN A 77 20.82 -0.11 2.14
N GLN A 78 19.52 -0.34 2.31
CA GLN A 78 18.49 0.66 2.04
C GLN A 78 18.45 1.73 3.15
N ASP A 79 18.50 3.00 2.74
CA ASP A 79 18.34 4.14 3.65
C ASP A 79 16.99 4.06 4.39
N SER A 80 17.02 4.37 5.67
CA SER A 80 15.86 4.54 6.53
C SER A 80 14.81 5.50 5.95
N ALA A 81 15.22 6.59 5.29
CA ALA A 81 14.31 7.56 4.69
C ALA A 81 13.55 6.97 3.50
N ASP A 82 14.22 6.13 2.70
CA ASP A 82 13.65 5.50 1.51
C ASP A 82 12.59 4.44 1.85
N ARG A 83 12.63 3.87 3.06
CA ARG A 83 11.69 2.80 3.46
C ARG A 83 10.25 3.26 3.48
N SER A 84 10.01 4.54 3.79
CA SER A 84 8.68 5.16 3.88
C SER A 84 8.25 5.91 2.62
N THR A 85 8.96 5.75 1.50
CA THR A 85 8.63 6.43 0.25
C THR A 85 7.62 5.63 -0.59
N ALA A 86 6.86 6.32 -1.44
CA ALA A 86 5.90 5.68 -2.34
C ALA A 86 6.54 4.70 -3.35
N SER A 87 7.84 4.81 -3.62
CA SER A 87 8.56 3.86 -4.49
C SER A 87 8.77 2.50 -3.81
N ASN A 88 8.90 2.47 -2.47
CA ASN A 88 9.00 1.24 -1.68
C ASN A 88 7.64 0.70 -1.21
N GLY A 89 6.53 1.34 -1.60
CA GLY A 89 5.18 0.95 -1.19
C GLY A 89 4.36 0.31 -2.30
N ILE A 90 3.46 -0.59 -1.93
CA ILE A 90 2.44 -1.18 -2.82
C ILE A 90 1.08 -1.21 -2.11
N HIS A 91 -0.01 -0.91 -2.83
CA HIS A 91 -1.37 -0.93 -2.28
C HIS A 91 -2.00 -2.31 -2.46
N LEU A 92 -2.42 -2.96 -1.37
CA LEU A 92 -3.02 -4.29 -1.37
C LEU A 92 -4.28 -4.31 -0.51
N CYS A 93 -5.20 -5.25 -0.74
CA CYS A 93 -6.24 -5.51 0.27
C CYS A 93 -5.61 -6.18 1.50
N CYS A 94 -6.23 -6.06 2.67
CA CYS A 94 -5.73 -6.60 3.94
C CYS A 94 -5.35 -8.09 3.87
N ASN A 95 -6.06 -8.89 3.08
CA ASN A 95 -5.74 -10.31 2.84
C ASN A 95 -4.44 -10.48 2.05
N CYS A 96 -4.30 -9.79 0.91
CA CYS A 96 -3.08 -9.87 0.11
C CYS A 96 -1.89 -9.20 0.80
N HIS A 97 -2.12 -8.14 1.56
CA HIS A 97 -1.12 -7.49 2.41
C HIS A 97 -0.56 -8.50 3.40
N LYS A 98 -1.43 -9.13 4.21
CA LYS A 98 -1.03 -10.15 5.18
C LYS A 98 -0.28 -11.31 4.52
N LEU A 99 -0.72 -11.76 3.35
CA LEU A 99 -0.04 -12.80 2.59
C LEU A 99 1.40 -12.39 2.26
N VAL A 100 1.59 -11.23 1.62
CA VAL A 100 2.91 -10.73 1.21
C VAL A 100 3.85 -10.42 2.39
N ASP A 101 3.29 -9.98 3.53
CA ASP A 101 4.05 -9.64 4.73
C ASP A 101 4.52 -10.86 5.54
N THR A 102 3.72 -11.93 5.53
CA THR A 102 4.01 -13.15 6.31
C THR A 102 4.77 -14.19 5.50
N SER A 103 4.64 -14.14 4.18
CA SER A 103 5.38 -14.98 3.25
C SER A 103 6.83 -14.54 3.04
N GLY A 104 7.68 -15.52 2.75
CA GLY A 104 9.12 -15.31 2.56
C GLY A 104 9.44 -14.58 1.25
N THR A 105 10.69 -14.14 1.11
CA THR A 105 11.21 -13.55 -0.12
C THR A 105 11.12 -14.50 -1.33
N ASP A 106 11.15 -15.81 -1.09
CA ASP A 106 11.08 -16.83 -2.14
C ASP A 106 9.70 -16.91 -2.80
N GLU A 107 8.64 -16.55 -2.07
CA GLU A 107 7.25 -16.55 -2.54
C GLU A 107 6.89 -15.21 -3.19
N PHE A 108 7.34 -14.11 -2.58
CA PHE A 108 7.13 -12.75 -3.07
C PHE A 108 8.46 -12.00 -3.05
N SER A 109 9.13 -11.95 -4.19
CA SER A 109 10.38 -11.19 -4.35
C SER A 109 10.12 -9.68 -4.49
N VAL A 110 11.17 -8.89 -4.29
CA VAL A 110 11.12 -7.42 -4.48
C VAL A 110 10.72 -7.10 -5.93
N GLU A 111 11.31 -7.79 -6.90
CA GLU A 111 11.08 -7.62 -8.33
C GLU A 111 9.63 -7.92 -8.69
N MET A 112 9.07 -9.00 -8.13
CA MET A 112 7.68 -9.37 -8.36
C MET A 112 6.72 -8.29 -7.85
N LEU A 113 6.92 -7.80 -6.63
CA LEU A 113 6.06 -6.76 -6.06
C LEU A 113 6.19 -5.43 -6.79
N LEU A 114 7.39 -5.06 -7.24
CA LEU A 114 7.59 -3.90 -8.11
C LEU A 114 6.84 -4.06 -9.44
N GLN A 115 6.86 -5.26 -10.03
CA GLN A 115 6.11 -5.55 -11.23
C GLN A 115 4.60 -5.46 -11.00
N TRP A 116 4.08 -6.02 -9.90
CA TRP A 116 2.66 -5.91 -9.53
C TRP A 116 2.20 -4.47 -9.39
N LYS A 117 3.00 -3.63 -8.72
CA LYS A 117 2.76 -2.19 -8.60
C LYS A 117 2.68 -1.55 -9.98
N LYS A 118 3.69 -1.77 -10.83
CA LYS A 118 3.74 -1.21 -12.19
C LYS A 118 2.53 -1.64 -13.04
N ASP A 119 2.16 -2.91 -12.99
CA ASP A 119 1.01 -3.44 -13.72
C ASP A 119 -0.31 -2.87 -13.21
N ALA A 120 -0.45 -2.69 -11.89
CA ALA A 120 -1.63 -2.06 -11.29
C ALA A 120 -1.84 -0.64 -11.83
N GLU A 121 -0.79 0.18 -11.80
CA GLU A 121 -0.80 1.55 -12.31
C GLU A 121 -1.04 1.56 -13.83
N GLY A 122 -0.40 0.65 -14.57
CA GLY A 122 -0.61 0.47 -16.01
C GLY A 122 -2.07 0.14 -16.37
N VAL A 123 -2.73 -0.74 -15.60
CA VAL A 123 -4.14 -1.07 -15.81
C VAL A 123 -5.04 0.14 -15.61
N VAL A 124 -4.76 1.01 -14.64
CA VAL A 124 -5.51 2.26 -14.44
C VAL A 124 -5.37 3.18 -15.64
N ILE A 125 -4.14 3.40 -16.11
CA ILE A 125 -3.84 4.22 -17.29
C ILE A 125 -4.57 3.67 -18.52
N GLN A 126 -4.49 2.35 -18.75
CA GLN A 126 -5.15 1.70 -19.87
C GLN A 126 -6.68 1.85 -19.82
N ARG A 127 -7.29 1.68 -18.63
CA ARG A 127 -8.74 1.84 -18.45
C ARG A 127 -9.19 3.27 -18.69
N PHE A 128 -8.42 4.24 -18.20
CA PHE A 128 -8.70 5.66 -18.43
C PHE A 128 -8.77 5.95 -19.94
N TYR A 129 -7.71 5.66 -20.70
CA TYR A 129 -7.69 5.96 -22.13
C TYR A 129 -8.66 5.12 -22.96
N LYS A 130 -8.92 3.86 -22.61
CA LYS A 130 -9.96 3.05 -23.29
C LYS A 130 -11.37 3.60 -23.09
N THR A 131 -11.67 4.15 -21.92
CA THR A 131 -12.98 4.73 -21.62
C THR A 131 -13.21 6.02 -22.42
N HIS A 132 -12.15 6.81 -22.63
CA HIS A 132 -12.22 8.08 -23.38
C HIS A 132 -12.10 7.95 -24.90
N ASN A 133 -11.55 6.85 -25.41
CA ASN A 133 -11.44 6.57 -26.86
C ASN A 133 -12.60 5.71 -27.40
N ASN A 134 -13.75 5.69 -26.72
CA ASN A 134 -14.95 5.02 -27.22
C ASN A 134 -15.75 6.00 -28.11
N PRO A 135 -15.85 5.78 -29.43
CA PRO A 135 -16.55 6.68 -30.36
C PRO A 135 -18.08 6.74 -30.14
N SER A 136 -18.63 6.00 -29.18
CA SER A 136 -20.07 5.98 -28.89
C SER A 136 -20.58 7.13 -28.03
N PHE A 137 -19.72 8.07 -27.61
CA PHE A 137 -20.11 9.21 -26.76
C PHE A 137 -20.38 10.51 -27.53
N ASP A 138 -20.21 10.51 -28.86
CA ASP A 138 -20.40 11.68 -29.74
C ASP A 138 -21.74 11.63 -30.53
N GLN A 139 -22.72 10.87 -30.03
CA GLN A 139 -24.08 10.84 -30.59
C GLN A 139 -25.10 11.30 -29.56
N ASN A 140 -25.14 12.62 -29.32
CA ASN A 140 -26.37 13.36 -29.01
C ASN A 140 -26.15 14.87 -29.15
#